data_AF-A0A0J5WNF4-F1
#
_entry.id   AF-A0A0J5WNF4-F1
#
_cell.length_a   1.000
_cell.length_b   1.000
_cell.length_c   1.000
_cell.angle_alpha   90.00
_cell.angle_beta   90.00
_cell.angle_gamma   90.00
#
_symmetry.space_group_name_H-M   'P 1'
#
loop_
_entity.id
_entity.type
_entity.pdbx_description
1 polymer ?
#
loop_
_entity_poly.entity_id
_entity_poly.type
_entity_poly.pdbx_seq_one_letter_code
_entity_poly.pdbx_strand_id
1 'polypeptide(L)' 'MTEVKRGGFGQAVKAVLWSFFGVRKRRDLEADATQLNPLHVLIVALIAAGVFIGVLILIVRAVVG' A
#
# COMPACT_ATOMS: atom_id res chain seq x y z
N MET A 1 -27.08 -17.94 -10.38
CA MET A 1 -26.63 -16.81 -11.24
C MET A 1 -26.17 -15.69 -10.31
N THR A 2 -24.88 -15.62 -9.99
CA THR A 2 -24.36 -14.53 -9.16
C THR A 2 -24.22 -13.28 -10.01
N GLU A 3 -25.09 -12.30 -9.75
CA GLU A 3 -25.04 -10.92 -10.24
C GLU A 3 -23.61 -10.39 -10.34
N VAL A 4 -23.15 -10.13 -11.58
CA VAL A 4 -21.92 -9.39 -11.83
C VAL A 4 -22.20 -7.93 -11.50
N LYS A 5 -22.06 -7.59 -10.22
CA LYS A 5 -22.11 -6.20 -9.76
C LYS A 5 -21.01 -5.45 -10.49
N ARG A 6 -21.35 -4.68 -11.52
CA ARG A 6 -20.41 -3.87 -12.31
C ARG A 6 -19.54 -3.09 -11.32
N GLY A 7 -18.28 -3.49 -11.20
CA GLY A 7 -17.34 -2.81 -10.33
C GLY A 7 -17.11 -1.42 -10.89
N GLY A 8 -17.83 -0.43 -10.38
CA GLY A 8 -17.70 0.96 -10.82
C GLY A 8 -16.30 1.49 -10.54
N PHE A 9 -15.96 2.62 -11.14
CA PHE A 9 -14.72 3.38 -10.89
C PHE A 9 -14.37 3.48 -9.39
N GLY A 10 -15.37 3.62 -8.52
CA GLY A 10 -15.17 3.63 -7.06
C GLY A 10 -14.59 2.33 -6.48
N GLN A 11 -14.86 1.17 -7.08
CA GLN A 11 -14.25 -0.11 -6.71
C GLN A 11 -12.81 -0.22 -7.22
N ALA A 12 -12.50 0.35 -8.38
CA ALA A 12 -11.13 0.45 -8.88
C ALA A 12 -10.28 1.35 -7.96
N VAL A 13 -10.80 2.51 -7.55
CA VAL A 13 -10.17 3.39 -6.54
C VAL A 13 -9.98 2.64 -5.21
N LYS A 14 -11.00 1.89 -4.76
CA LYS A 14 -10.92 1.10 -3.52
C LYS A 14 -9.88 -0.01 -3.61
N ALA A 15 -9.74 -0.65 -4.76
CA ALA A 15 -8.74 -1.69 -5.01
C ALA A 15 -7.31 -1.12 -5.06
N VAL A 16 -7.13 0.05 -5.70
CA VAL A 16 -5.85 0.76 -5.72
C VAL A 16 -5.45 1.17 -4.30
N LEU A 17 -6.38 1.70 -3.50
CA LEU A 17 -6.15 2.02 -2.09
C LEU A 17 -5.74 0.79 -1.26
N TRP A 18 -6.38 -0.35 -1.47
CA TRP A 18 -6.02 -1.61 -0.79
C TRP A 18 -4.64 -2.15 -1.20
N SER A 19 -4.18 -1.83 -2.41
CA SER A 19 -2.89 -2.27 -2.96
C SER A 19 -1.72 -1.45 -2.41
N PHE A 20 -1.94 -0.15 -2.10
CA PHE A 20 -0.93 0.69 -1.44
C PHE A 20 -0.83 0.46 0.07
N PHE A 21 -1.91 0.03 0.71
CA PHE A 21 -1.92 -0.27 2.16
C PHE A 21 -1.24 -1.60 2.52
N GLY A 22 -0.87 -2.45 1.55
CA GLY A 22 0.03 -3.58 1.79
C GLY A 22 -0.51 -4.69 2.70
N VAL A 23 -1.83 -4.92 2.73
CA VAL A 23 -2.48 -5.86 3.68
C VAL A 23 -2.14 -7.35 3.41
N ARG A 24 -1.55 -7.71 2.26
CA ARG A 24 -1.35 -9.12 1.87
C ARG A 24 0.09 -9.65 1.96
N LYS A 25 0.93 -9.14 2.86
CA LYS A 25 2.29 -9.66 3.07
C LYS A 25 2.42 -10.33 4.44
N ARG A 26 1.75 -11.48 4.62
CA ARG A 26 1.76 -12.24 5.89
C ARG A 26 2.52 -13.57 5.87
N ARG A 27 3.17 -14.01 4.78
CA ARG A 27 3.52 -15.44 4.69
C ARG A 27 4.98 -15.85 4.48
N ASP A 28 5.91 -14.94 4.27
CA ASP A 28 7.32 -15.31 4.03
C ASP A 28 8.32 -14.73 5.05
N LEU A 29 7.83 -14.15 6.16
CA LEU A 29 8.67 -13.48 7.16
C LEU A 29 9.33 -14.46 8.15
N GLU A 30 8.83 -15.69 8.30
CA GLU A 30 9.35 -16.64 9.31
C GLU A 30 10.64 -17.33 8.88
N ALA A 31 10.96 -17.39 7.59
CA ALA A 31 12.21 -17.99 7.09
C ALA A 31 13.39 -17.00 7.05
N ASP A 32 13.14 -15.70 6.82
CA ASP A 32 14.16 -14.65 6.68
C ASP A 32 14.36 -13.78 7.94
N ALA A 33 13.46 -13.86 8.93
CA ALA A 33 13.55 -13.07 10.19
C ALA A 33 14.80 -13.39 11.04
N THR A 34 15.47 -14.51 10.78
CA THR A 34 16.64 -14.93 11.56
C THR A 34 17.95 -14.27 11.08
N GLN A 35 17.99 -13.72 9.86
CA GLN A 35 19.21 -13.11 9.29
C GLN A 35 19.12 -11.59 9.08
N LEU A 36 17.94 -11.01 8.90
CA LEU A 36 17.78 -9.55 8.80
C LEU A 36 17.30 -8.95 10.12
N ASN A 37 18.04 -7.97 10.64
CA ASN A 37 17.65 -7.24 11.84
C ASN A 37 16.29 -6.56 11.60
N PRO A 38 15.25 -6.89 12.39
CA PRO A 38 13.89 -6.38 12.19
C PRO A 38 13.80 -4.84 12.25
N LEU A 39 14.78 -4.19 12.90
CA LEU A 39 14.90 -2.74 12.91
C LEU A 39 15.07 -2.14 11.51
N HIS A 40 15.79 -2.81 10.61
CA HIS A 40 16.01 -2.31 9.26
C HIS A 40 14.72 -2.34 8.43
N VAL A 41 13.94 -3.42 8.55
CA VAL A 41 12.64 -3.56 7.89
C VAL A 41 11.68 -2.49 8.37
N LEU A 42 11.69 -2.20 9.68
CA LEU A 42 10.86 -1.15 10.27
C LEU A 42 11.23 0.25 9.73
N ILE A 43 12.52 0.58 9.68
CA ILE A 43 12.99 1.89 9.17
C ILE A 43 12.61 2.05 7.69
N VAL A 44 12.86 1.02 6.87
CA VAL A 44 12.50 1.06 5.43
C VAL A 44 11.00 1.17 5.23
N ALA A 45 10.19 0.49 6.06
CA ALA A 45 8.73 0.60 6.01
C ALA A 45 8.24 2.02 6.36
N LEU A 46 8.84 2.66 7.36
CA LEU A 46 8.50 4.03 7.75
C LEU A 46 8.86 5.05 6.67
N ILE A 47 10.04 4.91 6.06
CA ILE A 47 10.47 5.77 4.95
C ILE A 47 9.54 5.59 3.75
N ALA A 48 9.26 4.34 3.36
CA ALA A 48 8.37 4.04 2.24
C ALA A 48 6.95 4.62 2.46
N ALA A 49 6.42 4.53 3.68
CA ALA A 49 5.14 5.14 4.04
C ALA A 49 5.18 6.68 3.94
N GLY A 50 6.26 7.30 4.45
CA GLY A 50 6.44 8.76 4.37
C GLY A 50 6.53 9.27 2.93
N VAL A 51 7.30 8.59 2.08
CA VAL A 51 7.42 8.90 0.65
C VAL A 51 6.06 8.76 -0.05
N PHE A 52 5.33 7.67 0.23
CA PHE A 52 4.02 7.43 -0.36
C PHE A 52 3.02 8.56 -0.04
N ILE A 53 2.96 8.98 1.23
CA ILE A 53 2.11 10.10 1.66
C ILE A 53 2.55 11.41 0.98
N GLY A 54 3.85 11.68 0.93
CA GLY A 54 4.39 12.89 0.29
C GLY A 54 4.01 12.99 -1.19
N VAL A 55 4.13 11.88 -1.93
CA VAL A 55 3.71 11.79 -3.33
C VAL A 55 2.21 12.08 -3.48
N LEU A 56 1.36 11.51 -2.62
CA LEU A 56 -0.08 11.74 -2.69
C LEU A 56 -0.45 13.21 -2.46
N ILE A 57 0.17 13.86 -1.48
CA ILE A 57 -0.03 15.29 -1.20
C ILE A 57 0.39 16.14 -2.41
N LEU A 58 1.53 15.80 -3.03
CA LEU A 58 2.04 16.53 -4.19
C LEU A 58 1.07 16.43 -5.37
N ILE A 59 0.54 15.24 -5.65
CA ILE A 59 -0.47 15.03 -6.69
C ILE A 59 -1.70 15.87 -6.43
N VAL A 60 -2.24 15.85 -5.20
CA VAL A 60 -3.44 16.63 -4.85
C VAL A 60 -3.20 18.12 -5.08
N ARG A 61 -2.05 18.63 -4.64
CA ARG A 61 -1.68 20.04 -4.84
C ARG A 61 -1.55 20.40 -6.32
N ALA A 62 -0.99 19.52 -7.14
CA ALA A 62 -0.82 19.75 -8.58
C ALA A 62 -2.14 19.71 -9.37
N VAL A 63 -3.18 19.07 -8.85
CA VAL A 63 -4.50 18.97 -9.50
C VAL A 63 -5.46 20.07 -9.02
N VAL A 64 -5.37 20.45 -7.75
CA VAL A 64 -6.27 21.44 -7.13
C VAL A 64 -5.74 22.87 -7.26
N GLY A 65 -4.42 23.04 -7.29
CA GLY A 65 -3.76 24.33 -7.52
C GLY A 65 -3.62 24.64 -8.99
#